data_AF-A0A259HII6-F1
#
_entry.id   AF-A0A259HII6-F1
#
_cell.length_a   1.000
_cell.length_b   1.000
_cell.length_c   1.000
_cell.angle_alpha   90.00
_cell.angle_beta   90.00
_cell.angle_gamma   90.00
#
_symmetry.space_group_name_H-M   'P 1'
#
loop_
_entity.id
_entity.type
_entity.pdbx_description
1 polymer ?
#
loop_
_entity_poly.entity_id
_entity_poly.type
_entity_poly.pdbx_seq_one_letter_code
_entity_poly.pdbx_strand_id
1 'polypeptide(L)'
;MKKNILITGGAGFIGSHVVRLFVQKYPEYGIYNLDALTYAGNLENLKDIDQSPNYHFLKINILDADALDAAFDAHGITDVVHLAAESHVDRSIVSPLDFVYTNVIGTVNLLNTARKKWAADYSKHRFYHISTDEVYGSLGAEGFFLETTAYDPNSPYSASKAASDHFVRAYRETYHMQTVVSNCSNNYGPYHFPEKLIPLFINNIIEEKPLPVYGDGLYTRDWLFVKDHALAIDLIFHQGVDGETYNIGGFNEWKNIDLVKLLCAQMDEKLGRAKGYSEKLITYVKDRPGHDRRYAIDATKINKELGWKPTVTFEQGLSETIDWYLSNKEWLQNVTSGAYQNYYNGMYENR
;
A
#
# COMPACT_ATOMS: atom_id res chain seq x y z
N MET A 1 -6.43 -16.96 20.20
CA MET A 1 -5.60 -16.36 21.28
C MET A 1 -5.69 -14.86 21.16
N LYS A 2 -5.64 -14.11 22.26
CA LYS A 2 -5.59 -12.65 22.21
C LYS A 2 -4.28 -12.23 21.52
N LYS A 3 -4.35 -11.47 20.42
CA LYS A 3 -3.21 -10.91 19.70
C LYS A 3 -3.13 -9.41 19.92
N ASN A 4 -1.91 -8.88 20.03
CA ASN A 4 -1.62 -7.45 20.03
C ASN A 4 -0.79 -7.17 18.78
N ILE A 5 -1.46 -6.74 17.72
CA ILE A 5 -0.90 -6.64 16.37
C ILE A 5 -0.47 -5.20 16.12
N LEU A 6 0.82 -5.02 15.84
CA LEU A 6 1.36 -3.76 15.37
C LEU A 6 1.22 -3.67 13.85
N ILE A 7 0.44 -2.71 13.36
CA ILE A 7 0.31 -2.41 11.94
C ILE A 7 1.02 -1.10 11.67
N THR A 8 2.16 -1.14 10.97
CA THR A 8 2.89 0.10 10.64
C THR A 8 2.37 0.71 9.35
N GLY A 9 2.32 2.03 9.23
CA GLY A 9 1.86 2.73 8.03
C GLY A 9 0.33 2.70 7.90
N GLY A 10 -0.38 2.46 9.00
CA GLY A 10 -1.83 2.25 9.01
C GLY A 10 -2.62 3.52 8.74
N ALA A 11 -2.04 4.72 8.82
CA ALA A 11 -2.70 5.96 8.40
C ALA A 11 -2.59 6.23 6.88
N GLY A 12 -1.81 5.42 6.15
CA GLY A 12 -1.68 5.51 4.69
C GLY A 12 -2.84 4.85 3.93
N PHE A 13 -2.75 4.86 2.60
CA PHE A 13 -3.77 4.32 1.69
C PHE A 13 -4.13 2.86 2.00
N ILE A 14 -3.24 1.90 1.71
CA ILE A 14 -3.50 0.47 1.93
C ILE A 14 -3.65 0.16 3.43
N GLY A 15 -2.77 0.74 4.25
CA GLY A 15 -2.74 0.52 5.70
C GLY A 15 -4.08 0.81 6.38
N SER A 16 -4.76 1.89 5.98
CA SER A 16 -6.05 2.26 6.58
C SER A 16 -7.15 1.20 6.36
N HIS A 17 -7.13 0.54 5.20
CA HIS A 17 -8.06 -0.57 4.91
C HIS A 17 -7.74 -1.81 5.73
N VAL A 18 -6.45 -2.13 5.91
CA VAL A 18 -6.02 -3.26 6.74
C VAL A 18 -6.38 -3.03 8.21
N VAL A 19 -6.07 -1.85 8.76
CA VAL A 19 -6.41 -1.49 10.14
C VAL A 19 -7.91 -1.59 10.36
N ARG A 20 -8.72 -0.98 9.48
CA ARG A 20 -10.18 -1.04 9.55
C ARG A 20 -10.70 -2.48 9.54
N LEU A 21 -10.21 -3.29 8.61
CA LEU A 21 -10.59 -4.70 8.51
C LEU A 21 -10.27 -5.45 9.81
N PHE A 22 -9.06 -5.28 10.35
CA PHE A 22 -8.62 -5.99 11.55
C PHE A 22 -9.41 -5.55 12.80
N VAL A 23 -9.63 -4.24 12.96
CA VAL A 23 -10.41 -3.68 14.07
C VAL A 23 -11.84 -4.22 14.08
N GLN A 24 -12.49 -4.27 12.91
CA GLN A 24 -13.88 -4.69 12.78
C GLN A 24 -14.06 -6.21 12.84
N LYS A 25 -13.14 -6.97 12.24
CA LYS A 25 -13.26 -8.43 12.13
C LYS A 25 -12.79 -9.17 13.38
N TYR A 26 -11.86 -8.60 14.14
CA TYR A 26 -11.24 -9.23 15.32
C TYR A 26 -11.36 -8.34 16.56
N PRO A 27 -12.58 -8.19 17.14
CA PRO A 27 -12.80 -7.34 18.31
C PRO A 27 -11.99 -7.76 19.55
N GLU A 28 -11.50 -9.00 19.59
CA GLU A 28 -10.67 -9.54 20.66
C GLU A 28 -9.16 -9.23 20.52
N TYR A 29 -8.70 -8.76 19.36
CA TYR A 29 -7.31 -8.37 19.13
C TYR A 29 -7.09 -6.90 19.50
N GLY A 30 -5.96 -6.56 20.10
CA GLY A 30 -5.50 -5.17 20.20
C GLY A 30 -4.79 -4.77 18.91
N ILE A 31 -5.29 -3.75 18.21
CA ILE A 31 -4.73 -3.25 16.94
C ILE A 31 -4.00 -1.94 17.21
N TYR A 32 -2.67 -1.98 17.07
CA TYR A 32 -1.78 -0.85 17.30
C TYR A 32 -1.32 -0.31 15.95
N ASN A 33 -1.95 0.78 15.49
CA ASN A 33 -1.57 1.48 14.27
C ASN A 33 -0.39 2.41 14.56
N LEU A 34 0.77 2.08 14.03
CA LEU A 34 1.99 2.88 14.15
C LEU A 34 2.23 3.66 12.86
N ASP A 35 2.26 4.98 12.93
CA ASP A 35 2.50 5.82 11.76
C ASP A 35 3.31 7.07 12.13
N ALA A 36 4.19 7.50 11.22
CA ALA A 36 4.94 8.74 11.38
C ALA A 36 4.12 9.98 11.03
N LEU A 37 2.95 9.81 10.39
CA LEU A 37 2.14 10.87 9.79
C LEU A 37 2.97 11.74 8.86
N THR A 38 3.68 11.11 7.93
CA THR A 38 4.37 11.82 6.84
C THR A 38 3.35 12.47 5.91
N TYR A 39 3.80 13.02 4.79
CA TYR A 39 2.89 13.54 3.78
C TYR A 39 1.83 12.51 3.33
N ALA A 40 2.09 11.20 3.40
CA ALA A 40 1.14 10.19 2.94
C ALA A 40 0.20 9.68 4.05
N GLY A 41 0.46 10.03 5.32
CA GLY A 41 -0.34 9.58 6.47
C GLY A 41 -1.49 10.54 6.77
N ASN A 42 -2.72 10.04 6.85
CA ASN A 42 -3.88 10.83 7.20
C ASN A 42 -4.83 10.07 8.14
N LEU A 43 -5.02 10.55 9.38
CA LEU A 43 -5.94 9.94 10.34
C LEU A 43 -7.43 10.12 9.95
N GLU A 44 -7.77 11.04 9.07
CA GLU A 44 -9.12 11.12 8.50
C GLU A 44 -9.50 9.82 7.78
N ASN A 45 -8.50 9.07 7.28
CA ASN A 45 -8.70 7.75 6.68
C ASN A 45 -9.23 6.71 7.66
N LEU A 46 -9.25 6.99 8.97
CA LEU A 46 -9.62 6.06 10.05
C LEU A 46 -10.66 6.63 11.01
N LYS A 47 -11.28 7.76 10.67
CA LYS A 47 -12.27 8.43 11.52
C LYS A 47 -13.48 7.54 11.86
N ASP A 48 -13.78 6.57 10.99
CA ASP A 48 -14.87 5.62 11.19
C ASP A 48 -14.60 4.55 12.27
N ILE A 49 -13.33 4.39 12.69
CA ILE A 49 -12.90 3.40 13.68
C ILE A 49 -12.08 3.99 14.83
N ASP A 50 -11.86 5.31 14.88
CA ASP A 50 -10.92 5.93 15.82
C ASP A 50 -11.34 5.83 17.29
N GLN A 51 -12.64 5.61 17.55
CA GLN A 51 -13.21 5.35 18.87
C GLN A 51 -13.40 3.85 19.19
N SER A 52 -12.97 2.94 18.30
CA SER A 52 -13.09 1.51 18.57
C SER A 52 -12.22 1.11 19.77
N PRO A 53 -12.74 0.35 20.74
CA PRO A 53 -12.05 0.07 22.01
C PRO A 53 -10.77 -0.75 21.84
N ASN A 54 -10.64 -1.45 20.71
CA ASN A 54 -9.50 -2.28 20.36
C ASN A 54 -8.54 -1.61 19.35
N TYR A 55 -8.78 -0.36 18.98
CA TYR A 55 -7.91 0.43 18.12
C TYR A 55 -7.05 1.39 18.96
N HIS A 56 -5.75 1.40 18.69
CA HIS A 56 -4.79 2.27 19.34
C HIS A 56 -3.87 2.91 18.30
N PHE A 57 -3.76 4.23 18.31
CA PHE A 57 -2.85 4.95 17.43
C PHE A 57 -1.55 5.33 18.15
N LEU A 58 -0.42 5.04 17.50
CA LEU A 58 0.94 5.31 17.97
C LEU A 58 1.66 6.19 16.94
N LYS A 59 1.88 7.47 17.26
CA LYS A 59 2.67 8.36 16.40
C LYS A 59 4.16 8.11 16.64
N ILE A 60 4.74 7.16 15.90
CA ILE A 60 6.15 6.76 16.03
C ILE A 60 6.73 6.59 14.63
N ASN A 61 7.96 7.08 14.43
CA ASN A 61 8.73 6.81 13.22
C ASN A 61 9.49 5.49 13.40
N ILE A 62 9.44 4.59 12.42
CA ILE A 62 10.18 3.31 12.44
C ILE A 62 11.71 3.49 12.43
N LEU A 63 12.21 4.70 12.18
CA LEU A 63 13.61 5.07 12.37
C LEU A 63 14.02 5.23 13.84
N ASP A 64 13.05 5.46 14.74
CA ASP A 64 13.27 5.62 16.18
C ASP A 64 13.23 4.25 16.88
N ALA A 65 14.40 3.62 16.97
CA ALA A 65 14.54 2.28 17.55
C ALA A 65 14.14 2.23 19.04
N ASP A 66 14.41 3.29 19.80
CA ASP A 66 14.09 3.34 21.23
C ASP A 66 12.57 3.47 21.44
N ALA A 67 11.89 4.27 20.62
CA ALA A 67 10.43 4.35 20.64
C ALA A 67 9.76 3.04 20.19
N LEU A 68 10.32 2.34 19.21
CA LEU A 68 9.86 1.00 18.82
C LEU A 68 9.97 0.02 20.00
N ASP A 69 11.13 -0.01 20.68
CA ASP A 69 11.33 -0.87 21.84
C ASP A 69 10.32 -0.60 22.96
N ALA A 70 10.10 0.68 23.27
CA ALA A 70 9.14 1.11 24.28
C ALA A 70 7.71 0.70 23.91
N ALA A 71 7.32 0.84 22.63
CA ALA A 71 6.00 0.44 22.15
C ALA A 71 5.78 -1.08 22.26
N PHE A 72 6.79 -1.89 21.93
CA PHE A 72 6.70 -3.35 22.08
C PHE A 72 6.51 -3.77 23.53
N ASP A 73 7.23 -3.14 24.48
CA ASP A 73 7.11 -3.44 25.91
C ASP A 73 5.77 -2.97 26.49
N ALA A 74 5.38 -1.72 26.19
CA ALA A 74 4.17 -1.11 26.75
C ALA A 74 2.89 -1.84 26.32
N HIS A 75 2.89 -2.39 25.11
CA HIS A 75 1.69 -2.99 24.51
C HIS A 75 1.79 -4.50 24.34
N GLY A 76 2.91 -5.13 24.70
CA GLY A 76 3.10 -6.57 24.55
C GLY A 76 2.83 -7.04 23.12
N ILE A 77 3.44 -6.39 22.13
CA ILE A 77 3.21 -6.65 20.71
C ILE A 77 3.57 -8.10 20.37
N THR A 78 2.58 -8.85 19.90
CA THR A 78 2.72 -10.28 19.57
C THR A 78 3.02 -10.51 18.10
N ASP A 79 2.59 -9.62 17.21
CA ASP A 79 2.71 -9.80 15.77
C ASP A 79 2.87 -8.45 15.07
N VAL A 80 3.46 -8.46 13.89
CA VAL A 80 3.69 -7.26 13.06
C VAL A 80 3.12 -7.46 11.66
N VAL A 81 2.39 -6.46 11.17
CA VAL A 81 2.03 -6.29 9.75
C VAL A 81 2.66 -4.99 9.27
N HIS A 82 3.72 -5.10 8.46
CA HIS A 82 4.60 -3.98 8.12
C HIS A 82 4.28 -3.41 6.73
N LEU A 83 3.58 -2.27 6.68
CA LEU A 83 3.29 -1.51 5.46
C LEU A 83 3.99 -0.13 5.38
N ALA A 84 4.57 0.39 6.47
CA ALA A 84 5.18 1.72 6.49
C ALA A 84 6.35 1.81 5.49
N ALA A 85 6.25 2.73 4.55
CA ALA A 85 7.26 2.97 3.51
C ALA A 85 7.04 4.34 2.84
N GLU A 86 8.11 4.88 2.28
CA GLU A 86 8.03 5.84 1.19
C GLU A 86 7.71 5.08 -0.11
N SER A 87 6.69 5.51 -0.86
CA SER A 87 6.06 4.70 -1.93
C SER A 87 5.96 5.36 -3.31
N HIS A 88 6.45 6.59 -3.48
CA HIS A 88 6.30 7.32 -4.74
C HIS A 88 7.55 7.27 -5.61
N VAL A 89 7.50 6.51 -6.71
CA VAL A 89 8.61 6.38 -7.67
C VAL A 89 9.18 7.74 -8.09
N ASP A 90 8.35 8.70 -8.51
CA ASP A 90 8.88 10.01 -8.94
C ASP A 90 9.56 10.79 -7.81
N ARG A 91 9.12 10.65 -6.55
CA ARG A 91 9.82 11.26 -5.40
C ARG A 91 11.14 10.57 -5.12
N SER A 92 11.21 9.25 -5.34
CA SER A 92 12.44 8.47 -5.14
C SER A 92 13.57 8.87 -6.10
N ILE A 93 13.22 9.38 -7.28
CA ILE A 93 14.20 9.90 -8.26
C ILE A 93 14.81 11.21 -7.75
N VAL A 94 14.03 12.04 -7.05
CA VAL A 94 14.46 13.34 -6.52
C VAL A 94 15.18 13.20 -5.17
N SER A 95 14.64 12.36 -4.27
CA SER A 95 15.11 12.17 -2.89
C SER A 95 15.30 10.69 -2.56
N PRO A 96 16.26 9.98 -3.17
CA PRO A 96 16.44 8.53 -2.98
C PRO A 96 16.82 8.14 -1.55
N LEU A 97 17.47 9.03 -0.79
CA LEU A 97 17.91 8.73 0.58
C LEU A 97 16.73 8.53 1.53
N ASP A 98 15.63 9.26 1.36
CA ASP A 98 14.43 9.11 2.20
C ASP A 98 13.86 7.68 2.11
N PHE A 99 13.94 7.09 0.91
CA PHE A 99 13.53 5.71 0.65
C PHE A 99 14.50 4.70 1.28
N VAL A 100 15.81 4.97 1.24
CA VAL A 100 16.79 4.11 1.92
C VAL A 100 16.57 4.12 3.43
N TYR A 101 16.42 5.29 4.04
CA TYR A 101 16.18 5.40 5.46
C TYR A 101 14.89 4.69 5.85
N THR A 102 13.74 5.10 5.32
CA THR A 102 12.47 4.53 5.75
C THR A 102 12.31 3.07 5.36
N ASN A 103 12.56 2.72 4.10
CA ASN A 103 12.21 1.38 3.60
C ASN A 103 13.26 0.35 4.01
N VAL A 104 14.55 0.70 4.08
CA VAL A 104 15.61 -0.25 4.44
C VAL A 104 15.93 -0.17 5.92
N ILE A 105 16.39 0.99 6.41
CA ILE A 105 16.81 1.14 7.81
C ILE A 105 15.62 0.98 8.76
N GLY A 106 14.46 1.56 8.43
CA GLY A 106 13.23 1.40 9.21
C GLY A 106 12.77 -0.07 9.30
N THR A 107 12.80 -0.81 8.19
CA THR A 107 12.52 -2.27 8.21
C THR A 107 13.50 -3.00 9.13
N VAL A 108 14.80 -2.71 9.04
CA VAL A 108 15.83 -3.36 9.85
C VAL A 108 15.67 -3.02 11.34
N ASN A 109 15.32 -1.78 11.69
CA ASN A 109 15.03 -1.39 13.07
C ASN A 109 13.83 -2.17 13.64
N LEU A 110 12.75 -2.27 12.86
CA LEU A 110 11.56 -3.02 13.27
C LEU A 110 11.85 -4.51 13.41
N LEU A 111 12.59 -5.11 12.48
CA LEU A 111 13.06 -6.50 12.56
C LEU A 111 13.94 -6.74 13.79
N ASN A 112 14.88 -5.83 14.10
CA ASN A 112 15.73 -5.94 15.28
C ASN A 112 14.94 -5.84 16.59
N THR A 113 13.97 -4.93 16.64
CA THR A 113 13.06 -4.79 17.77
C THR A 113 12.28 -6.08 17.99
N ALA A 114 11.59 -6.56 16.94
CA ALA A 114 10.84 -7.81 16.97
C ALA A 114 11.72 -9.00 17.38
N ARG A 115 12.90 -9.16 16.78
CA ARG A 115 13.87 -10.21 17.11
C ARG A 115 14.25 -10.18 18.60
N LYS A 116 14.55 -9.00 19.13
CA LYS A 116 14.93 -8.85 20.55
C LYS A 116 13.77 -9.20 21.48
N LYS A 117 12.58 -8.68 21.19
CA LYS A 117 11.40 -8.80 22.06
C LYS A 117 10.77 -10.19 22.03
N TRP A 118 10.91 -10.90 20.91
CA TRP A 118 10.35 -12.24 20.70
C TRP A 118 11.35 -13.37 20.95
N ALA A 119 12.57 -13.05 21.40
CA ALA A 119 13.68 -14.00 21.54
C ALA A 119 13.38 -15.21 22.44
N ALA A 120 12.39 -15.10 23.33
CA ALA A 120 11.96 -16.22 24.17
C ALA A 120 11.33 -17.36 23.36
N ASP A 121 10.58 -17.05 22.30
CA ASP A 121 9.91 -18.06 21.45
C ASP A 121 9.36 -17.44 20.16
N TYR A 122 10.16 -17.44 19.09
CA TYR A 122 9.74 -16.90 17.79
C TYR A 122 8.52 -17.59 17.19
N SER A 123 8.23 -18.85 17.55
CA SER A 123 7.15 -19.64 16.94
C SER A 123 5.74 -19.13 17.29
N LYS A 124 5.63 -18.25 18.29
CA LYS A 124 4.36 -17.65 18.74
C LYS A 124 4.03 -16.31 18.07
N HIS A 125 4.94 -15.80 17.25
CA HIS A 125 4.90 -14.47 16.67
C HIS A 125 4.92 -14.56 15.16
N ARG A 126 4.43 -13.54 14.47
CA ARG A 126 4.56 -13.42 13.02
C ARG A 126 4.98 -12.01 12.62
N PHE A 127 5.97 -11.93 11.73
CA PHE A 127 6.37 -10.71 11.05
C PHE A 127 5.94 -10.79 9.59
N TYR A 128 4.87 -10.09 9.22
CA TYR A 128 4.40 -10.04 7.85
C TYR A 128 4.85 -8.74 7.16
N HIS A 129 5.68 -8.87 6.13
CA HIS A 129 6.17 -7.77 5.31
C HIS A 129 5.37 -7.60 4.02
N ILE A 130 4.81 -6.40 3.82
CA ILE A 130 4.09 -6.04 2.59
C ILE A 130 5.06 -5.31 1.65
N SER A 131 5.17 -5.83 0.44
CA SER A 131 6.05 -5.36 -0.61
C SER A 131 5.32 -5.26 -1.94
N THR A 132 6.07 -5.07 -3.02
CA THR A 132 5.54 -4.63 -4.33
C THR A 132 6.04 -5.55 -5.44
N ASP A 133 5.28 -5.65 -6.52
CA ASP A 133 5.69 -6.32 -7.77
C ASP A 133 6.89 -5.65 -8.46
N GLU A 134 7.08 -4.34 -8.27
CA GLU A 134 8.18 -3.57 -8.86
C GLU A 134 9.58 -4.07 -8.47
N VAL A 135 9.71 -4.93 -7.45
CA VAL A 135 10.98 -5.60 -7.12
C VAL A 135 11.45 -6.54 -8.23
N TYR A 136 10.53 -7.05 -9.05
CA TYR A 136 10.80 -7.98 -10.14
C TYR A 136 11.25 -7.30 -11.45
N GLY A 137 11.28 -5.96 -11.50
CA GLY A 137 11.66 -5.21 -12.70
C GLY A 137 10.53 -5.10 -13.72
N SER A 138 10.87 -5.12 -15.02
CA SER A 138 9.89 -5.03 -16.11
C SER A 138 9.76 -6.35 -16.86
N LEU A 139 8.52 -6.72 -17.20
CA LEU A 139 8.27 -7.81 -18.15
C LEU A 139 8.46 -7.35 -19.60
N GLY A 140 8.70 -8.33 -20.47
CA GLY A 140 8.52 -8.19 -21.91
C GLY A 140 7.04 -8.25 -22.31
N ALA A 141 6.77 -8.58 -23.57
CA ALA A 141 5.40 -8.66 -24.10
C ALA A 141 4.56 -9.81 -23.49
N GLU A 142 5.22 -10.85 -22.97
CA GLU A 142 4.60 -12.06 -22.44
C GLU A 142 5.09 -12.35 -21.01
N GLY A 143 4.45 -13.34 -20.37
CA GLY A 143 4.81 -13.81 -19.03
C GLY A 143 4.18 -13.00 -17.90
N PHE A 144 4.40 -13.51 -16.69
CA PHE A 144 3.91 -12.96 -15.42
C PHE A 144 5.01 -13.05 -14.37
N PHE A 145 4.95 -12.18 -13.37
CA PHE A 145 5.77 -12.30 -12.17
C PHE A 145 5.28 -13.45 -11.30
N LEU A 146 6.19 -14.38 -11.03
CA LEU A 146 6.04 -15.49 -10.10
C LEU A 146 6.80 -15.16 -8.81
N GLU A 147 6.52 -15.86 -7.72
CA GLU A 147 7.28 -15.68 -6.48
C GLU A 147 8.76 -16.10 -6.62
N THR A 148 9.06 -16.89 -7.65
CA THR A 148 10.42 -17.32 -8.03
C THR A 148 11.09 -16.42 -9.06
N THR A 149 10.41 -15.38 -9.54
CA THR A 149 11.02 -14.40 -10.45
C THR A 149 12.16 -13.68 -9.73
N ALA A 150 13.31 -13.57 -10.41
CA ALA A 150 14.47 -12.87 -9.86
C ALA A 150 14.15 -11.37 -9.64
N TYR A 151 14.74 -10.79 -8.61
CA TYR A 151 14.65 -9.35 -8.40
C TYR A 151 15.51 -8.60 -9.43
N ASP A 152 14.94 -7.56 -10.03
CA ASP A 152 15.59 -6.70 -11.03
C ASP A 152 15.05 -5.26 -10.97
N PRO A 153 15.14 -4.57 -9.81
CA PRO A 153 14.47 -3.29 -9.60
C PRO A 153 15.11 -2.14 -10.39
N ASN A 154 14.28 -1.34 -11.08
CA ASN A 154 14.73 -0.25 -11.95
C ASN A 154 14.64 1.17 -11.35
N SER A 155 14.19 1.33 -10.10
CA SER A 155 14.05 2.64 -9.44
C SER A 155 14.59 2.64 -8.02
N PRO A 156 14.96 3.80 -7.43
CA PRO A 156 15.36 3.87 -6.03
C PRO A 156 14.27 3.34 -5.07
N TYR A 157 12.99 3.59 -5.38
CA TYR A 157 11.87 2.99 -4.65
C TYR A 157 11.90 1.46 -4.69
N SER A 158 11.85 0.85 -5.88
CA SER A 158 11.78 -0.61 -6.00
C SER A 158 13.06 -1.29 -5.51
N ALA A 159 14.23 -0.66 -5.65
CA ALA A 159 15.49 -1.14 -5.09
C ALA A 159 15.45 -1.14 -3.55
N SER A 160 14.88 -0.10 -2.94
CA SER A 160 14.73 -0.04 -1.47
C SER A 160 13.77 -1.11 -0.94
N LYS A 161 12.68 -1.42 -1.68
CA LYS A 161 11.75 -2.51 -1.35
C LYS A 161 12.37 -3.90 -1.55
N ALA A 162 13.13 -4.09 -2.63
CA ALA A 162 13.88 -5.33 -2.84
C ALA A 162 14.90 -5.56 -1.70
N ALA A 163 15.58 -4.50 -1.26
CA ALA A 163 16.49 -4.59 -0.11
C ALA A 163 15.76 -4.94 1.20
N SER A 164 14.59 -4.35 1.47
CA SER A 164 13.79 -4.69 2.66
C SER A 164 13.35 -6.15 2.64
N ASP A 165 12.89 -6.64 1.49
CA ASP A 165 12.52 -8.05 1.28
C ASP A 165 13.69 -9.00 1.56
N HIS A 166 14.91 -8.66 1.11
CA HIS A 166 16.12 -9.44 1.40
C HIS A 166 16.43 -9.49 2.89
N PHE A 167 16.33 -8.36 3.61
CA PHE A 167 16.55 -8.34 5.05
C PHE A 167 15.51 -9.20 5.80
N VAL A 168 14.23 -9.11 5.45
CA VAL A 168 13.19 -9.94 6.08
C VAL A 168 13.50 -11.43 5.91
N ARG A 169 13.83 -11.87 4.69
CA ARG A 169 14.20 -13.27 4.43
C ARG A 169 15.48 -13.69 5.16
N ALA A 170 16.49 -12.83 5.20
CA ALA A 170 17.74 -13.10 5.91
C ALA A 170 17.54 -13.22 7.43
N TYR A 171 16.61 -12.45 8.02
CA TYR A 171 16.29 -12.55 9.45
C TYR A 171 15.60 -13.86 9.79
N ARG A 172 14.73 -14.38 8.92
CA ARG A 172 14.22 -15.74 9.06
C ARG A 172 15.35 -16.77 8.97
N GLU A 173 16.18 -16.70 7.94
CA GLU A 173 17.22 -17.73 7.73
C GLU A 173 18.25 -17.74 8.88
N THR A 174 18.65 -16.57 9.33
CA THR A 174 19.71 -16.41 10.34
C THR A 174 19.21 -16.58 11.77
N TYR A 175 18.01 -16.07 12.07
CA TYR A 175 17.49 -16.00 13.45
C TYR A 175 16.24 -16.86 13.67
N HIS A 176 15.74 -17.54 12.63
CA HIS A 176 14.56 -18.40 12.68
C HIS A 176 13.27 -17.68 13.10
N MET A 177 13.19 -16.37 12.82
CA MET A 177 11.95 -15.60 12.96
C MET A 177 10.89 -16.11 11.99
N GLN A 178 9.63 -16.17 12.44
CA GLN A 178 8.49 -16.49 11.58
C GLN A 178 8.11 -15.27 10.75
N THR A 179 8.53 -15.27 9.49
CA THR A 179 8.28 -14.15 8.57
C THR A 179 7.47 -14.59 7.36
N VAL A 180 6.61 -13.73 6.85
CA VAL A 180 5.96 -13.91 5.55
C VAL A 180 6.17 -12.64 4.72
N VAL A 181 6.30 -12.79 3.40
CA VAL A 181 6.40 -11.67 2.46
C VAL A 181 5.26 -11.75 1.46
N SER A 182 4.70 -10.60 1.06
CA SER A 182 3.83 -10.55 -0.12
C SER A 182 4.21 -9.41 -1.05
N ASN A 183 4.17 -9.67 -2.35
CA ASN A 183 4.44 -8.69 -3.39
C ASN A 183 3.14 -8.48 -4.18
N CYS A 184 2.56 -7.29 -4.09
CA CYS A 184 1.28 -6.99 -4.74
C CYS A 184 1.43 -6.12 -5.98
N SER A 185 0.44 -6.16 -6.88
CA SER A 185 0.32 -5.26 -8.01
C SER A 185 -0.19 -3.85 -7.62
N ASN A 186 -0.40 -2.98 -8.60
CA ASN A 186 -0.85 -1.61 -8.36
C ASN A 186 -2.22 -1.59 -7.69
N ASN A 187 -2.29 -0.93 -6.54
CA ASN A 187 -3.52 -0.78 -5.79
C ASN A 187 -4.32 0.44 -6.23
N TYR A 188 -5.64 0.36 -6.15
CA TYR A 188 -6.54 1.50 -6.36
C TYR A 188 -7.80 1.39 -5.49
N GLY A 189 -8.44 2.53 -5.20
CA GLY A 189 -9.64 2.55 -4.37
C GLY A 189 -9.83 3.80 -3.50
N PRO A 190 -10.76 3.72 -2.53
CA PRO A 190 -11.00 4.75 -1.51
C PRO A 190 -9.75 5.15 -0.73
N TYR A 191 -9.64 6.41 -0.33
CA TYR A 191 -8.51 6.98 0.42
C TYR A 191 -7.16 7.00 -0.31
N HIS A 192 -7.13 6.82 -1.63
CA HIS A 192 -5.89 6.87 -2.41
C HIS A 192 -5.45 8.32 -2.66
N PHE A 193 -4.25 8.71 -2.23
CA PHE A 193 -3.81 10.09 -2.36
C PHE A 193 -3.80 10.57 -3.84
N PRO A 194 -4.27 11.79 -4.17
CA PRO A 194 -4.38 12.31 -5.54
C PRO A 194 -3.05 12.64 -6.25
N GLU A 195 -2.00 11.85 -6.00
CA GLU A 195 -0.73 11.89 -6.73
C GLU A 195 -0.56 10.69 -7.68
N LYS A 196 -1.35 9.62 -7.49
CA LYS A 196 -1.36 8.43 -8.35
C LYS A 196 -2.38 8.57 -9.48
N LEU A 197 -2.20 7.79 -10.55
CA LEU A 197 -2.94 7.94 -11.82
C LEU A 197 -4.46 8.04 -11.64
N ILE A 198 -5.12 7.03 -11.04
CA ILE A 198 -6.57 7.00 -10.88
C ILE A 198 -7.09 8.18 -10.02
N PRO A 199 -6.63 8.38 -8.78
CA PRO A 199 -7.17 9.46 -7.94
C PRO A 199 -6.83 10.87 -8.48
N LEU A 200 -5.65 11.07 -9.08
CA LEU A 200 -5.31 12.32 -9.76
C LEU A 200 -6.29 12.61 -10.90
N PHE A 201 -6.61 11.62 -11.72
CA PHE A 201 -7.46 11.80 -12.89
C PHE A 201 -8.91 12.02 -12.49
N ILE A 202 -9.42 11.32 -11.46
CA ILE A 202 -10.74 11.59 -10.89
C ILE A 202 -10.81 13.05 -10.43
N ASN A 203 -9.84 13.51 -9.64
CA ASN A 203 -9.78 14.89 -9.17
C ASN A 203 -9.71 15.89 -10.34
N ASN A 204 -8.86 15.64 -11.33
CA ASN A 204 -8.72 16.53 -12.47
C ASN A 204 -9.97 16.58 -13.34
N ILE A 205 -10.71 15.47 -13.49
CA ILE A 205 -11.99 15.48 -14.21
C ILE A 205 -13.04 16.31 -13.46
N ILE A 206 -13.09 16.23 -12.13
CA ILE A 206 -13.98 17.05 -11.30
C ILE A 206 -13.63 18.53 -11.45
N GLU A 207 -12.34 18.86 -11.43
CA GLU A 207 -11.81 20.22 -11.49
C GLU A 207 -11.60 20.75 -12.93
N GLU A 208 -11.98 19.98 -13.94
CA GLU A 208 -11.82 20.29 -15.37
C GLU A 208 -10.36 20.64 -15.77
N LYS A 209 -9.40 19.93 -15.18
CA LYS A 209 -7.96 20.06 -15.42
C LYS A 209 -7.44 18.99 -16.41
N PRO A 210 -6.28 19.22 -17.05
CA PRO A 210 -5.66 18.22 -17.92
C PRO A 210 -5.39 16.87 -17.24
N LEU A 211 -5.43 15.79 -18.02
CA LEU A 211 -5.12 14.43 -17.60
C LEU A 211 -3.75 14.03 -18.19
N PRO A 212 -2.66 14.15 -17.41
CA PRO A 212 -1.30 13.96 -17.93
C PRO A 212 -0.97 12.47 -18.13
N VAL A 213 -0.96 12.02 -19.37
CA VAL A 213 -0.55 10.66 -19.76
C VAL A 213 0.93 10.67 -20.14
N TYR A 214 1.74 9.89 -19.43
CA TYR A 214 3.18 9.78 -19.68
C TYR A 214 3.49 9.03 -20.97
N GLY A 215 4.39 9.59 -21.79
CA GLY A 215 4.92 8.94 -22.98
C GLY A 215 3.85 8.66 -24.04
N ASP A 216 3.80 7.42 -24.52
CA ASP A 216 2.78 6.95 -25.48
C ASP A 216 1.50 6.44 -24.78
N GLY A 217 1.47 6.39 -23.44
CA GLY A 217 0.37 5.84 -22.66
C GLY A 217 0.19 4.32 -22.75
N LEU A 218 1.13 3.60 -23.38
CA LEU A 218 1.04 2.15 -23.62
C LEU A 218 1.63 1.31 -22.47
N TYR A 219 2.01 1.95 -21.37
CA TYR A 219 2.42 1.32 -20.13
C TYR A 219 1.30 0.43 -19.58
N THR A 220 1.63 -0.81 -19.24
CA THR A 220 0.69 -1.80 -18.70
C THR A 220 0.93 -2.03 -17.22
N ARG A 221 -0.14 -2.04 -16.43
CA ARG A 221 -0.13 -2.39 -15.00
C ARG A 221 -1.21 -3.41 -14.72
N ASP A 222 -0.96 -4.27 -13.72
CA ASP A 222 -2.00 -5.08 -13.10
C ASP A 222 -2.65 -4.27 -11.97
N TRP A 223 -3.98 -4.20 -11.94
CA TRP A 223 -4.73 -3.40 -10.98
C TRP A 223 -5.51 -4.26 -9.98
N LEU A 224 -5.23 -4.03 -8.70
CA LEU A 224 -5.86 -4.69 -7.56
C LEU A 224 -6.66 -3.69 -6.73
N PHE A 225 -7.94 -4.02 -6.47
CA PHE A 225 -8.78 -3.18 -5.62
C PHE A 225 -8.29 -3.25 -4.17
N VAL A 226 -8.14 -2.09 -3.52
CA VAL A 226 -7.49 -2.00 -2.20
C VAL A 226 -8.18 -2.83 -1.11
N LYS A 227 -9.50 -2.98 -1.18
CA LYS A 227 -10.25 -3.84 -0.24
C LYS A 227 -9.91 -5.31 -0.45
N ASP A 228 -9.72 -5.75 -1.70
CA ASP A 228 -9.27 -7.11 -2.01
C ASP A 228 -7.84 -7.37 -1.53
N HIS A 229 -6.96 -6.37 -1.63
CA HIS A 229 -5.62 -6.47 -1.06
C HIS A 229 -5.66 -6.57 0.47
N ALA A 230 -6.49 -5.77 1.15
CA ALA A 230 -6.66 -5.88 2.60
C ALA A 230 -7.17 -7.28 3.02
N LEU A 231 -8.10 -7.87 2.25
CA LEU A 231 -8.54 -9.25 2.44
C LEU A 231 -7.43 -10.29 2.20
N ALA A 232 -6.55 -10.05 1.21
CA ALA A 232 -5.39 -10.90 0.97
C ALA A 232 -4.41 -10.85 2.14
N ILE A 233 -4.12 -9.64 2.64
CA ILE A 233 -3.23 -9.42 3.79
C ILE A 233 -3.78 -10.13 5.03
N ASP A 234 -5.08 -9.97 5.30
CA ASP A 234 -5.74 -10.66 6.41
C ASP A 234 -5.60 -12.20 6.29
N LEU A 235 -5.86 -12.74 5.11
CA LEU A 235 -5.76 -14.17 4.86
C LEU A 235 -4.33 -14.70 5.02
N ILE A 236 -3.34 -14.02 4.44
CA ILE A 236 -1.92 -14.40 4.54
C ILE A 236 -1.45 -14.28 5.98
N PHE A 237 -1.82 -13.21 6.69
CA PHE A 237 -1.46 -13.03 8.09
C PHE A 237 -1.93 -14.22 8.94
N HIS A 238 -3.15 -14.71 8.71
CA HIS A 238 -3.73 -15.78 9.52
C HIS A 238 -3.38 -17.20 9.05
N GLN A 239 -3.20 -17.41 7.75
CA GLN A 239 -3.14 -18.75 7.14
C GLN A 239 -1.90 -18.97 6.27
N GLY A 240 -1.15 -17.92 5.94
CA GLY A 240 0.09 -18.03 5.17
C GLY A 240 1.12 -18.90 5.89
N VAL A 241 1.95 -19.60 5.12
CA VAL A 241 3.01 -20.46 5.63
C VAL A 241 4.26 -19.61 5.93
N ASP A 242 4.85 -19.80 7.10
CA ASP A 242 6.03 -19.04 7.49
C ASP A 242 7.25 -19.36 6.61
N GLY A 243 7.89 -18.31 6.09
CA GLY A 243 8.96 -18.38 5.11
C GLY A 243 8.53 -18.25 3.66
N GLU A 244 7.24 -18.37 3.39
CA GLU A 244 6.75 -18.24 2.03
C GLU A 244 6.63 -16.78 1.59
N THR A 245 6.66 -16.61 0.27
CA THR A 245 6.24 -15.41 -0.42
C THR A 245 4.91 -15.67 -1.12
N TYR A 246 4.03 -14.68 -1.16
CA TYR A 246 2.77 -14.74 -1.90
C TYR A 246 2.62 -13.53 -2.81
N ASN A 247 2.51 -13.75 -4.12
CA ASN A 247 2.13 -12.71 -5.06
C ASN A 247 0.62 -12.44 -5.00
N ILE A 248 0.25 -11.16 -5.04
CA ILE A 248 -1.16 -10.72 -4.93
C ILE A 248 -1.49 -9.79 -6.10
N GLY A 249 -2.42 -10.19 -6.96
CA GLY A 249 -2.77 -9.44 -8.16
C GLY A 249 -4.25 -9.55 -8.52
N GLY A 250 -4.72 -8.63 -9.36
CA GLY A 250 -6.10 -8.60 -9.82
C GLY A 250 -6.40 -9.50 -11.01
N PHE A 251 -5.36 -10.04 -11.67
CA PHE A 251 -5.46 -10.65 -13.01
C PHE A 251 -6.03 -9.65 -14.05
N ASN A 252 -5.69 -8.37 -13.90
CA ASN A 252 -6.31 -7.25 -14.60
C ASN A 252 -5.25 -6.34 -15.22
N GLU A 253 -4.65 -6.79 -16.32
CA GLU A 253 -3.70 -5.98 -17.07
C GLU A 253 -4.41 -4.90 -17.88
N TRP A 254 -4.05 -3.65 -17.62
CA TRP A 254 -4.56 -2.50 -18.37
C TRP A 254 -3.42 -1.64 -18.88
N LYS A 255 -3.49 -1.28 -20.17
CA LYS A 255 -2.72 -0.15 -20.68
C LYS A 255 -3.28 1.13 -20.06
N ASN A 256 -2.39 2.03 -19.66
CA ASN A 256 -2.78 3.29 -19.02
C ASN A 256 -3.79 4.05 -19.87
N ILE A 257 -3.59 4.15 -21.19
CA ILE A 257 -4.53 4.89 -22.05
C ILE A 257 -5.93 4.26 -22.11
N ASP A 258 -6.04 2.94 -22.11
CA ASP A 258 -7.33 2.24 -22.18
C ASP A 258 -8.09 2.40 -20.85
N LEU A 259 -7.37 2.31 -19.74
CA LEU A 259 -7.89 2.60 -18.40
C LEU A 259 -8.38 4.04 -18.29
N VAL A 260 -7.61 5.02 -18.78
CA VAL A 260 -7.97 6.45 -18.72
C VAL A 260 -9.25 6.72 -19.49
N LYS A 261 -9.44 6.10 -20.66
CA LYS A 261 -10.69 6.21 -21.43
C LYS A 261 -11.88 5.59 -20.70
N LEU A 262 -11.71 4.41 -20.11
CA LEU A 262 -12.74 3.79 -19.29
C LEU A 262 -13.13 4.68 -18.10
N LEU A 263 -12.14 5.25 -17.40
CA LEU A 263 -12.35 6.20 -16.32
C LEU A 263 -13.12 7.44 -16.79
N CYS A 264 -12.73 8.04 -17.92
CA CYS A 264 -13.44 9.18 -18.50
C CYS A 264 -14.90 8.85 -18.81
N ALA A 265 -15.17 7.68 -19.40
CA ALA A 265 -16.52 7.25 -19.72
C ALA A 265 -17.38 7.07 -18.46
N GLN A 266 -16.88 6.40 -17.42
CA GLN A 266 -17.61 6.22 -16.16
C GLN A 266 -17.81 7.55 -15.41
N MET A 267 -16.83 8.46 -15.46
CA MET A 267 -16.96 9.81 -14.88
C MET A 267 -18.00 10.65 -15.63
N ASP A 268 -18.01 10.62 -16.96
CA ASP A 268 -19.01 11.34 -17.76
C ASP A 268 -20.43 10.88 -17.41
N GLU A 269 -20.65 9.56 -17.30
CA GLU A 269 -21.92 8.98 -16.88
C GLU A 269 -22.34 9.46 -15.48
N LYS A 270 -21.46 9.32 -14.48
CA LYS A 270 -21.75 9.66 -13.08
C LYS A 270 -21.90 11.17 -12.83
N LEU A 271 -21.30 12.01 -13.68
CA LEU A 271 -21.44 13.47 -13.62
C LEU A 271 -22.57 14.01 -14.52
N GLY A 272 -23.26 13.15 -15.29
CA GLY A 272 -24.30 13.58 -16.24
C GLY A 272 -23.76 14.40 -17.41
N ARG A 273 -22.50 14.19 -17.80
CA ARG A 273 -21.84 14.85 -18.94
C ARG A 273 -22.08 14.09 -20.24
N ALA A 274 -21.91 14.77 -21.37
CA ALA A 274 -21.95 14.12 -22.68
C ALA A 274 -20.78 13.11 -22.81
N LYS A 275 -21.04 11.95 -23.43
CA LYS A 275 -20.01 10.93 -23.66
C LYS A 275 -18.77 11.51 -24.37
N GLY A 276 -17.59 11.28 -23.81
CA GLY A 276 -16.32 11.76 -24.36
C GLY A 276 -16.03 13.22 -24.02
N TYR A 277 -16.74 13.80 -23.04
CA TYR A 277 -16.42 15.12 -22.52
C TYR A 277 -15.09 15.09 -21.79
N SER A 278 -14.93 14.17 -20.83
CA SER A 278 -13.72 14.07 -20.02
C SER A 278 -12.50 13.58 -20.81
N GLU A 279 -12.71 12.79 -21.87
CA GLU A 279 -11.61 12.35 -22.75
C GLU A 279 -10.87 13.52 -23.43
N LYS A 280 -11.54 14.67 -23.63
CA LYS A 280 -10.91 15.88 -24.20
C LYS A 280 -9.87 16.51 -23.29
N LEU A 281 -9.87 16.14 -22.00
CA LEU A 281 -8.89 16.61 -21.02
C LEU A 281 -7.56 15.85 -21.13
N ILE A 282 -7.49 14.76 -21.91
CA ILE A 282 -6.27 13.97 -22.08
C ILE A 282 -5.16 14.79 -22.73
N THR A 283 -4.02 14.84 -22.07
CA THR A 283 -2.80 15.52 -22.55
C THR A 283 -1.61 14.58 -22.41
N TYR A 284 -0.75 14.55 -23.42
CA TYR A 284 0.47 13.74 -23.38
C TYR A 284 1.64 14.56 -22.81
N VAL A 285 2.35 13.97 -21.86
CA VAL A 285 3.52 14.58 -21.21
C VAL A 285 4.76 13.73 -21.41
N LYS A 286 5.93 14.34 -21.22
CA LYS A 286 7.22 13.65 -21.35
C LYS A 286 7.28 12.48 -20.37
N ASP A 287 7.79 11.36 -20.84
CA ASP A 287 7.92 10.13 -20.07
C ASP A 287 8.84 10.26 -18.84
N ARG A 288 8.64 9.39 -17.85
CA ARG A 288 9.48 9.32 -16.66
C ARG A 288 10.78 8.54 -16.96
N PRO A 289 11.94 8.93 -16.39
CA PRO A 289 13.15 8.14 -16.49
C PRO A 289 12.97 6.74 -15.88
N GLY A 290 13.48 5.69 -16.53
CA GLY A 290 13.42 4.32 -16.01
C GLY A 290 12.00 3.73 -15.92
N HIS A 291 11.08 4.15 -16.79
CA HIS A 291 9.70 3.68 -16.74
C HIS A 291 9.59 2.22 -17.20
N ASP A 292 9.33 1.31 -16.25
CA ASP A 292 9.00 -0.07 -16.58
C ASP A 292 7.72 -0.17 -17.42
N ARG A 293 7.80 -0.90 -18.53
CA ARG A 293 6.73 -0.92 -19.54
C ARG A 293 5.54 -1.77 -19.12
N ARG A 294 5.76 -2.91 -18.49
CA ARG A 294 4.69 -3.86 -18.16
C ARG A 294 4.95 -4.55 -16.84
N TYR A 295 3.96 -4.51 -15.96
CA TYR A 295 3.85 -5.35 -14.78
C TYR A 295 2.60 -6.22 -14.89
N ALA A 296 2.75 -7.50 -14.56
CA ALA A 296 1.66 -8.47 -14.53
C ALA A 296 1.97 -9.54 -13.49
N ILE A 297 1.12 -9.71 -12.49
CA ILE A 297 1.32 -10.69 -11.42
C ILE A 297 0.58 -11.99 -11.73
N ASP A 298 1.24 -13.12 -11.48
CA ASP A 298 0.57 -14.40 -11.31
C ASP A 298 0.21 -14.60 -9.83
N ALA A 299 -1.08 -14.60 -9.50
CA ALA A 299 -1.58 -14.84 -8.14
C ALA A 299 -2.12 -16.28 -7.96
N THR A 300 -1.66 -17.24 -8.77
CA THR A 300 -2.10 -18.64 -8.72
C THR A 300 -1.73 -19.30 -7.40
N LYS A 301 -0.58 -18.98 -6.82
CA LYS A 301 -0.12 -19.59 -5.56
C LYS A 301 -1.06 -19.29 -4.40
N ILE A 302 -1.30 -18.01 -4.11
CA ILE A 302 -2.22 -17.59 -3.04
C ILE A 302 -3.65 -18.13 -3.28
N ASN A 303 -4.07 -18.23 -4.55
CA ASN A 303 -5.35 -18.83 -4.89
C ASN A 303 -5.41 -20.33 -4.57
N LYS A 304 -4.42 -21.11 -4.99
CA LYS A 304 -4.41 -22.57 -4.78
C LYS A 304 -4.16 -22.96 -3.33
N GLU A 305 -3.29 -22.25 -2.63
CA GLU A 305 -2.90 -22.59 -1.26
C GLU A 305 -3.88 -22.04 -0.23
N LEU A 306 -4.35 -20.81 -0.38
CA LEU A 306 -5.16 -20.11 0.62
C LEU A 306 -6.60 -19.85 0.16
N GLY A 307 -6.94 -20.11 -1.10
CA GLY A 307 -8.29 -19.90 -1.64
C GLY A 307 -8.61 -18.44 -1.99
N TRP A 308 -7.62 -17.55 -1.99
CA TRP A 308 -7.84 -16.13 -2.26
C TRP A 308 -8.19 -15.86 -3.72
N LYS A 309 -9.09 -14.90 -3.96
CA LYS A 309 -9.35 -14.31 -5.27
C LYS A 309 -9.93 -12.90 -5.11
N PRO A 310 -9.74 -11.99 -6.08
CA PRO A 310 -10.41 -10.70 -6.10
C PRO A 310 -11.94 -10.86 -6.04
N THR A 311 -12.61 -9.93 -5.37
CA THR A 311 -14.08 -9.94 -5.23
C THR A 311 -14.78 -9.13 -6.31
N VAL A 312 -14.05 -8.26 -7.01
CA VAL A 312 -14.57 -7.39 -8.08
C VAL A 312 -13.72 -7.48 -9.35
N THR A 313 -14.32 -7.20 -10.50
CA THR A 313 -13.56 -6.89 -11.73
C THR A 313 -12.98 -5.48 -11.65
N PHE A 314 -12.05 -5.15 -12.56
CA PHE A 314 -11.49 -3.80 -12.63
C PHE A 314 -12.56 -2.73 -12.83
N GLU A 315 -13.52 -2.94 -13.73
CA GLU A 315 -14.59 -1.99 -14.04
C GLU A 315 -15.51 -1.74 -12.84
N GLN A 316 -15.81 -2.80 -12.07
CA GLN A 316 -16.63 -2.73 -10.87
C GLN A 316 -15.92 -1.96 -9.76
N GLY A 317 -14.67 -2.32 -9.47
CA GLY A 317 -13.86 -1.60 -8.47
C GLY A 317 -13.61 -0.14 -8.87
N LEU A 318 -13.43 0.15 -10.17
CA LEU A 318 -13.26 1.52 -10.67
C LEU A 318 -14.52 2.35 -10.44
N SER A 319 -15.70 1.77 -10.73
CA SER A 319 -16.99 2.41 -10.47
C SER A 319 -17.17 2.72 -8.98
N GLU A 320 -16.89 1.75 -8.09
CA GLU A 320 -16.91 1.96 -6.63
C GLU A 320 -15.92 3.05 -6.19
N THR A 321 -14.74 3.08 -6.80
CA THR A 321 -13.71 4.08 -6.51
C THR A 321 -14.23 5.47 -6.84
N ILE A 322 -14.80 5.66 -8.03
CA ILE A 322 -15.37 6.95 -8.46
C ILE A 322 -16.49 7.38 -7.52
N ASP A 323 -17.44 6.48 -7.21
CA ASP A 323 -18.55 6.78 -6.30
C ASP A 323 -18.06 7.23 -4.93
N TRP A 324 -16.98 6.61 -4.44
CA TRP A 324 -16.36 7.02 -3.19
C TRP A 324 -15.81 8.45 -3.27
N TYR A 325 -15.04 8.82 -4.30
CA TYR A 325 -14.53 10.20 -4.44
C TYR A 325 -15.65 11.23 -4.56
N LEU A 326 -16.70 10.92 -5.35
CA LEU A 326 -17.84 11.82 -5.52
C LEU A 326 -18.63 12.02 -4.22
N SER A 327 -18.65 11.01 -3.35
CA SER A 327 -19.33 11.05 -2.05
C SER A 327 -18.45 11.62 -0.92
N ASN A 328 -17.12 11.68 -1.10
CA ASN A 328 -16.15 12.09 -0.06
C ASN A 328 -15.35 13.34 -0.47
N LYS A 329 -16.05 14.36 -0.97
CA LYS A 329 -15.44 15.61 -1.45
C LYS A 329 -14.66 16.36 -0.38
N GLU A 330 -15.13 16.35 0.86
CA GLU A 330 -14.43 16.99 1.99
C GLU A 330 -13.05 16.38 2.21
N TRP A 331 -12.96 15.04 2.26
CA TRP A 331 -11.68 14.34 2.34
C TRP A 331 -10.76 14.72 1.19
N LEU A 332 -11.28 14.72 -0.05
CA LEU A 332 -10.51 15.08 -1.25
C LEU A 332 -9.97 16.52 -1.17
N GLN A 333 -10.78 17.46 -0.70
CA GLN A 333 -10.37 18.85 -0.49
C GLN A 333 -9.31 19.00 0.60
N ASN A 334 -9.44 18.27 1.71
CA ASN A 334 -8.47 18.30 2.81
C ASN A 334 -7.10 17.78 2.35
N VAL A 335 -7.05 16.65 1.62
CA VAL A 335 -5.77 16.06 1.18
C VAL A 335 -5.12 16.83 0.04
N THR A 336 -5.88 17.53 -0.80
CA THR A 336 -5.33 18.34 -1.90
C THR A 336 -4.91 19.75 -1.48
N SER A 337 -5.49 20.31 -0.41
CA SER A 337 -5.12 21.63 0.11
C SER A 337 -3.87 21.63 0.99
N GLY A 338 -3.45 20.46 1.49
CA GLY A 338 -2.37 20.33 2.49
C GLY A 338 -2.80 20.70 3.92
N ALA A 339 -4.08 21.05 4.14
CA ALA A 339 -4.59 21.47 5.44
C ALA A 339 -4.39 20.41 6.54
N TYR A 340 -4.52 19.12 6.20
CA TYR A 340 -4.36 18.03 7.17
C TYR A 340 -2.95 17.95 7.77
N GLN A 341 -1.90 18.26 6.99
CA GLN A 341 -0.51 18.24 7.50
C GLN A 341 -0.32 19.32 8.55
N ASN A 342 -0.83 20.53 8.30
CA ASN A 342 -0.78 21.64 9.25
C ASN A 342 -1.56 21.32 10.54
N TYR A 343 -2.72 20.66 10.42
CA TYR A 343 -3.51 20.22 11.58
C TYR A 343 -2.73 19.24 12.47
N TYR A 344 -2.09 18.21 11.91
CA TYR A 344 -1.33 17.24 12.70
C TYR A 344 -0.04 17.82 13.28
N ASN A 345 0.64 18.74 12.59
CA ASN A 345 1.78 19.44 13.17
C ASN A 345 1.35 20.17 14.46
N GLY A 346 0.28 20.96 14.40
CA GLY A 346 -0.23 21.66 15.60
C GLY A 346 -0.71 20.73 16.72
N MET A 347 -1.32 19.59 16.38
CA MET A 347 -1.83 18.62 17.36
C MET A 347 -0.72 17.88 18.13
N TYR A 348 0.42 17.64 17.48
CA TYR A 348 1.50 16.79 18.01
C TYR A 348 2.81 17.54 18.31
N GLU A 349 2.97 18.82 17.94
CA GLU A 349 4.13 19.64 18.32
C GLU A 349 4.16 19.98 19.83
N ASN A 350 3.04 19.82 20.53
CA ASN A 350 2.89 20.19 21.96
C ASN A 350 2.70 18.98 22.91
N ARG A 351 3.14 17.77 22.52
CA ARG A 351 3.00 16.55 23.33
C ARG A 351 4.31 15.86 23.62
#